data_AF-A0A3A4JXU9-F1
#
_entry.id   AF-A0A3A4JXU9-F1
#
_cell.length_a   1.000
_cell.length_b   1.000
_cell.length_c   1.000
_cell.angle_alpha   90.00
_cell.angle_beta   90.00
_cell.angle_gamma   90.00
#
_symmetry.space_group_name_H-M   'P 1'
#
loop_
_entity.id
_entity.type
_entity.pdbx_description
1 polymer ?
#
loop_
_entity_poly.entity_id
_entity_poly.type
_entity_poly.pdbx_seq_one_letter_code
_entity_poly.pdbx_strand_id
1 'polypeptide(L)'
;TEQVAYTETSQSTESTSVLQSTQFKDVPVKLVVKPHITKDNYVFMNILTEQSFRSGTAGGQPIIDKRSASTNLMVKDGETIVIGGLRKKEKTSTIDKFPLLGDIPFVGFLFRKTVINTVNTELIIFVTPHVIKDTKMSPIETKYLEEFNKITAGKTQEAFKNANPFPLRAPVAKTSQ
;
A
#
# COMPACT_ATOMS: atom_id res chain seq x y z
N THR A 1 -8.72 8.62 5.55
CA THR A 1 -7.27 8.41 5.37
C THR A 1 -6.61 8.74 6.69
N GLU A 2 -5.57 7.98 7.05
CA GLU A 2 -4.77 8.31 8.23
C GLU A 2 -3.80 9.44 7.87
N GLN A 3 -3.55 10.37 8.80
CA GLN A 3 -2.64 11.49 8.61
C GLN A 3 -1.57 11.48 9.69
N VAL A 4 -0.34 11.79 9.31
CA VAL A 4 0.79 11.89 10.24
C VAL A 4 1.26 13.33 10.29
N ALA A 5 1.30 13.88 11.52
CA ALA A 5 1.76 15.23 11.79
C ALA A 5 3.29 15.32 11.69
N TYR A 6 3.79 16.42 11.15
CA TYR A 6 5.19 16.74 10.99
C TYR A 6 5.45 18.24 11.17
N THR A 7 6.66 18.64 11.56
CA THR A 7 6.96 20.04 11.91
C THR A 7 7.86 20.68 10.87
N GLU A 8 7.47 21.85 10.37
CA GLU A 8 8.32 22.70 9.53
C GLU A 8 8.81 23.89 10.37
N THR A 9 10.10 24.22 10.21
CA THR A 9 10.74 25.34 10.90
C THR A 9 11.18 26.37 9.85
N SER A 10 10.68 27.59 9.96
CA SER A 10 11.09 28.72 9.12
C SER A 10 11.86 29.74 9.96
N GLN A 11 13.04 30.14 9.49
CA GLN A 11 13.88 31.16 10.13
C GLN A 11 14.02 32.34 9.17
N SER A 12 13.56 33.53 9.57
CA SER A 12 13.80 34.75 8.78
C SER A 12 15.20 35.28 9.02
N THR A 13 15.92 35.65 7.96
CA THR A 13 17.32 36.09 8.03
C THR A 13 17.56 37.38 8.83
N GLU A 14 16.51 38.16 9.13
CA GLU A 14 16.62 39.46 9.81
C GLU A 14 16.12 39.48 11.27
N SER A 15 15.51 38.39 11.76
CA SER A 15 15.07 38.29 13.16
C SER A 15 15.34 36.89 13.72
N THR A 16 15.84 36.80 14.95
CA THR A 16 16.16 35.54 15.67
C THR A 16 14.92 34.72 16.06
N SER A 17 13.76 35.02 15.48
CA SER A 17 12.50 34.36 15.74
C SER A 17 12.40 33.08 14.90
N VAL A 18 12.29 31.94 15.59
CA VAL A 18 12.05 30.64 14.97
C VAL A 18 10.54 30.38 14.96
N LEU A 19 9.94 30.30 13.78
CA LEU A 19 8.53 29.93 13.64
C LEU A 19 8.45 28.43 13.35
N GLN A 20 7.73 27.69 14.21
CA GLN A 20 7.40 26.29 13.99
C GLN A 20 5.94 26.14 13.60
N SER A 21 5.67 25.40 12.53
CA SER A 21 4.33 25.08 12.07
C SER A 21 4.14 23.57 11.98
N THR A 22 2.99 23.08 12.44
CA THR A 22 2.63 21.66 12.32
C THR A 22 1.85 21.44 11.03
N GLN A 23 2.35 20.56 10.18
CA GLN A 23 1.74 20.14 8.93
C GLN A 23 1.32 18.67 9.02
N PHE A 24 0.41 18.24 8.15
CA PHE A 24 -0.08 16.86 8.12
C PHE A 24 0.18 16.25 6.75
N LYS A 25 0.63 14.98 6.74
CA LYS A 25 0.84 14.21 5.50
C LYS A 25 -0.07 12.99 5.50
N ASP A 26 -0.79 12.82 4.39
CA ASP A 26 -1.65 11.65 4.18
C ASP A 26 -0.83 10.36 4.07
N VAL A 27 -1.35 9.31 4.70
CA VAL A 27 -0.81 7.96 4.69
C VAL A 27 -1.88 7.05 4.10
N PRO A 28 -1.98 6.95 2.76
CA PRO A 28 -3.08 6.25 2.12
C PRO A 28 -2.85 4.74 2.09
N VAL A 29 -3.97 4.01 2.12
CA VAL A 29 -4.07 2.62 1.66
C VAL A 29 -4.76 2.65 0.30
N LYS A 30 -4.09 2.15 -0.73
CA LYS A 30 -4.55 2.18 -2.12
C LYS A 30 -4.53 0.77 -2.71
N LEU A 31 -5.67 0.41 -3.31
CA LEU A 31 -5.85 -0.82 -4.06
C LEU A 31 -6.33 -0.45 -5.46
N VAL A 32 -5.59 -0.88 -6.48
CA VAL A 32 -5.97 -0.73 -7.88
C VAL A 32 -6.10 -2.12 -8.48
N VAL A 33 -7.27 -2.42 -9.02
CA VAL A 33 -7.56 -3.71 -9.64
C VAL A 33 -7.98 -3.48 -11.08
N LYS A 34 -7.39 -4.24 -12.00
CA LYS A 34 -7.74 -4.26 -13.43
C LYS A 34 -8.20 -5.66 -13.80
N PRO A 35 -9.52 -5.93 -13.80
CA PRO A 35 -10.06 -7.23 -14.15
C PRO A 35 -10.23 -7.40 -15.67
N HIS A 36 -10.13 -8.64 -16.15
CA HIS A 36 -10.46 -9.07 -17.50
C HIS A 36 -11.14 -10.45 -17.44
N ILE A 37 -12.35 -10.54 -17.98
CA ILE A 37 -13.18 -11.76 -17.93
C ILE A 37 -12.93 -12.57 -19.19
N THR A 38 -12.65 -13.86 -19.01
CA THR A 38 -12.49 -14.84 -20.10
C THR A 38 -13.80 -15.53 -20.43
N LYS A 39 -13.86 -16.25 -21.56
CA LYS A 39 -15.05 -17.00 -22.01
C LYS A 39 -15.46 -18.11 -21.04
N ASP A 40 -14.51 -18.66 -20.29
CA ASP A 40 -14.71 -19.79 -19.36
C ASP A 40 -15.06 -19.33 -17.94
N ASN A 41 -15.49 -18.07 -17.76
CA ASN A 41 -15.77 -17.41 -16.46
C ASN A 41 -14.55 -17.34 -15.52
N TYR A 42 -13.33 -17.41 -16.04
CA TYR A 42 -12.15 -17.00 -15.28
C TYR A 42 -11.99 -15.48 -15.35
N VAL A 43 -11.61 -14.88 -14.22
CA VAL A 43 -11.30 -13.47 -14.08
C VAL A 43 -9.79 -13.34 -13.90
N PHE A 44 -9.14 -12.80 -14.92
CA PHE A 44 -7.74 -12.37 -14.85
C PHE A 44 -7.70 -10.99 -14.17
N MET A 45 -6.88 -10.83 -13.13
CA MET A 45 -6.76 -9.57 -12.39
C MET A 45 -5.29 -9.15 -12.30
N ASN A 46 -5.01 -7.91 -12.71
CA ASN A 46 -3.80 -7.21 -12.30
C ASN A 46 -4.12 -6.35 -11.08
N ILE A 47 -3.49 -6.67 -9.95
CA ILE A 47 -3.73 -6.05 -8.65
C ILE A 47 -2.47 -5.30 -8.23
N LEU A 48 -2.60 -4.01 -7.98
CA LEU A 48 -1.58 -3.18 -7.37
C LEU A 48 -2.06 -2.70 -6.01
N THR A 49 -1.33 -3.03 -4.97
CA THR A 49 -1.62 -2.58 -3.61
C THR A 49 -0.50 -1.69 -3.12
N GLU A 50 -0.86 -0.63 -2.41
CA GLU A 50 0.05 0.30 -1.78
C GLU A 50 -0.46 0.64 -0.39
N GLN A 51 0.39 0.52 0.62
CA GLN A 51 0.11 0.92 1.99
C GLN A 51 1.27 1.76 2.49
N SER A 52 0.98 3.00 2.85
CA SER A 52 1.91 3.81 3.62
C SER A 52 1.68 3.59 5.11
N PHE A 53 2.71 3.74 5.95
CA PHE A 53 2.58 3.72 7.41
C PHE A 53 3.75 4.48 8.07
N ARG A 54 3.54 4.98 9.29
CA ARG A 54 4.61 5.61 10.08
C ARG A 54 5.54 4.54 10.64
N SER A 55 6.82 4.57 10.28
CA SER A 55 7.83 3.60 10.73
C SER A 55 8.68 4.10 11.89
N GLY A 56 8.64 5.40 12.20
CA GLY A 56 9.33 5.97 13.35
C GLY A 56 9.38 7.49 13.33
N THR A 57 10.37 8.03 14.05
CA THR A 57 10.71 9.46 14.06
C THR A 57 12.22 9.64 14.07
N ALA A 58 12.72 10.56 13.26
CA ALA A 58 14.11 11.00 13.30
C ALA A 58 14.16 12.53 13.44
N GLY A 59 14.85 13.04 14.46
CA GLY A 59 14.97 14.49 14.69
C GLY A 59 13.62 15.20 14.90
N GLY A 60 12.63 14.53 15.50
CA GLY A 60 11.27 15.07 15.68
C GLY A 60 10.35 14.92 14.46
N GLN A 61 10.88 14.50 13.31
CA GLN A 61 10.12 14.31 12.07
C GLN A 61 9.66 12.86 11.91
N PRO A 62 8.41 12.58 11.52
CA PRO A 62 7.95 11.23 11.22
C PRO A 62 8.65 10.64 10.00
N ILE A 63 9.03 9.37 10.09
CA ILE A 63 9.45 8.56 8.94
C ILE A 63 8.20 7.82 8.42
N ILE A 64 7.93 7.96 7.12
CA ILE A 64 6.82 7.29 6.45
C ILE A 64 7.40 6.25 5.50
N ASP A 65 7.15 4.98 5.81
CA ASP A 65 7.49 3.86 4.94
C ASP A 65 6.32 3.57 3.99
N LYS A 66 6.64 3.06 2.82
CA LYS A 66 5.67 2.64 1.81
C LYS A 66 5.91 1.18 1.43
N ARG A 67 4.84 0.38 1.49
CA ARG A 67 4.80 -0.99 0.98
C ARG A 67 3.99 -1.00 -0.30
N SER A 68 4.50 -1.68 -1.32
CA SER A 68 3.76 -1.94 -2.55
C SER A 68 3.88 -3.41 -2.96
N ALA A 69 2.82 -3.93 -3.55
CA ALA A 69 2.81 -5.24 -4.18
C ALA A 69 2.07 -5.15 -5.51
N SER A 70 2.54 -5.91 -6.51
CA SER A 70 1.91 -6.03 -7.82
C SER A 70 1.82 -7.51 -8.14
N THR A 71 0.61 -8.00 -8.42
CA THR A 71 0.38 -9.40 -8.76
C THR A 71 -0.56 -9.54 -9.94
N ASN A 72 -0.35 -10.58 -10.73
CA ASN A 72 -1.24 -11.01 -11.80
C ASN A 72 -1.74 -12.39 -11.44
N LEU A 73 -3.06 -12.57 -11.42
CA LEU A 73 -3.65 -13.84 -11.07
C LEU A 73 -4.89 -14.11 -11.93
N MET A 74 -5.21 -15.39 -12.07
CA MET A 74 -6.42 -15.86 -12.73
C MET A 74 -7.20 -16.69 -11.73
N VAL A 75 -8.44 -16.29 -11.45
CA VAL A 75 -9.31 -16.92 -10.47
C VAL A 75 -10.69 -17.10 -11.08
N LYS A 76 -11.37 -18.18 -10.73
CA LYS A 76 -12.74 -18.41 -11.19
C LYS A 76 -13.71 -17.48 -10.48
N ASP A 77 -14.78 -17.11 -11.16
CA ASP A 77 -15.89 -16.38 -10.54
C ASP A 77 -16.36 -17.02 -9.23
N GLY A 78 -16.44 -16.23 -8.16
CA GLY A 78 -16.86 -16.64 -6.82
C GLY A 78 -15.81 -17.38 -5.98
N GLU A 79 -14.64 -17.72 -6.53
CA GLU A 79 -13.57 -18.37 -5.78
C GLU A 79 -12.66 -17.35 -5.08
N THR A 80 -12.25 -17.66 -3.85
CA THR A 80 -11.32 -16.79 -3.10
C THR A 80 -9.90 -17.28 -3.27
N ILE A 81 -9.00 -16.40 -3.71
CA ILE A 81 -7.56 -16.65 -3.70
C ILE A 81 -6.89 -15.86 -2.58
N VAL A 82 -5.85 -16.45 -2.00
CA VAL A 82 -4.95 -15.78 -1.07
C VAL A 82 -3.70 -15.36 -1.82
N ILE A 83 -3.49 -14.06 -1.91
CA ILE A 83 -2.24 -13.48 -2.39
C ILE A 83 -1.34 -13.36 -1.16
N GLY A 84 -0.62 -14.43 -0.85
CA GLY A 84 0.43 -14.39 0.18
C GLY A 84 1.63 -13.59 -0.36
N GLY A 85 2.01 -12.50 0.30
CA GLY A 85 3.01 -11.59 -0.28
C GLY A 85 3.70 -10.69 0.72
N LEU A 86 5.04 -10.74 0.71
CA LEU A 86 5.98 -9.94 1.49
C LEU A 86 5.94 -10.19 3.01
N ARG A 87 6.83 -11.08 3.47
CA ARG A 87 7.25 -11.20 4.86
C ARG A 87 8.50 -10.34 5.07
N LYS A 88 8.42 -9.33 5.94
CA LYS A 88 9.62 -8.63 6.47
C LYS A 88 9.97 -9.25 7.82
N LYS A 89 11.18 -9.77 7.94
CA LYS A 89 11.77 -10.19 9.23
C LYS A 89 12.91 -9.26 9.57
N GLU A 90 12.73 -8.46 10.60
CA GLU A 90 13.75 -7.55 11.10
C GLU A 90 14.33 -8.12 12.39
N LYS A 91 15.65 -8.31 12.44
CA LYS A 91 16.36 -8.82 13.61
C LYS A 91 17.38 -7.79 14.06
N THR A 92 17.12 -7.17 15.21
CA THR A 92 18.02 -6.20 15.83
C THR A 92 18.71 -6.87 17.02
N SER A 93 20.04 -6.85 17.03
CA SER A 93 20.85 -7.40 18.12
C SER A 93 21.63 -6.26 18.77
N THR A 94 21.26 -5.91 20.00
CA THR A 94 21.98 -4.93 20.82
C THR A 94 22.87 -5.68 21.80
N ILE A 95 24.16 -5.36 21.81
CA ILE A 95 25.13 -5.95 22.75
C ILE A 95 25.69 -4.82 23.59
N ASP A 96 25.25 -4.74 24.84
CA ASP A 96 25.81 -3.85 25.85
C ASP A 96 26.89 -4.63 26.59
N LYS A 97 28.15 -4.19 26.55
CA LYS A 97 29.26 -4.86 27.23
C LYS A 97 30.13 -3.88 27.98
N PHE A 98 30.68 -4.32 29.11
CA PHE A 98 31.70 -3.56 29.81
C PHE A 98 33.01 -3.59 29.00
N PRO A 99 33.69 -2.44 28.78
CA PRO A 99 34.96 -2.40 28.06
C PRO A 99 36.02 -3.26 28.75
N LEU A 100 36.88 -3.95 27.98
CA LEU A 100 37.80 -5.03 28.41
C LEU A 100 37.12 -6.32 28.91
N LEU A 101 36.29 -6.27 29.95
CA LEU A 101 35.78 -7.48 30.62
C LEU A 101 34.78 -8.29 29.77
N GLY A 102 34.03 -7.61 28.89
CA GLY A 102 33.04 -8.26 28.03
C GLY A 102 33.62 -9.11 26.91
N ASP A 103 34.92 -8.96 26.61
CA ASP A 103 35.62 -9.69 25.53
C ASP A 103 36.48 -10.86 26.05
N ILE A 104 36.55 -11.07 27.37
CA ILE A 104 37.32 -12.16 27.96
C ILE A 104 36.65 -13.51 27.59
N PRO A 105 37.39 -14.46 26.99
CA PRO A 105 36.87 -15.79 26.71
C PRO A 105 36.47 -16.49 28.02
N PHE A 106 35.50 -17.40 27.96
CA PHE A 106 34.92 -18.14 29.09
C PHE A 106 34.08 -17.32 30.09
N VAL A 107 34.46 -16.10 30.46
CA VAL A 107 33.76 -15.32 31.52
C VAL A 107 33.09 -14.03 31.04
N GLY A 108 33.39 -13.55 29.84
CA GLY A 108 32.85 -12.29 29.31
C GLY A 108 31.32 -12.28 29.15
N PHE A 109 30.65 -13.44 29.20
CA PHE A 109 29.20 -13.53 29.17
C PHE A 109 28.52 -12.94 30.42
N LEU A 110 29.21 -12.91 31.58
CA LEU A 110 28.72 -12.30 32.83
C LEU A 110 28.77 -10.77 32.79
N PHE A 111 29.59 -10.21 31.90
CA PHE A 111 29.85 -8.76 31.77
C PHE A 111 29.29 -8.17 30.47
N ARG A 112 28.42 -8.91 29.79
CA ARG A 112 27.70 -8.47 28.60
C ARG A 112 26.22 -8.81 28.69
N LYS A 113 25.38 -7.93 28.16
CA LYS A 113 23.94 -8.12 27.97
C LYS A 113 23.65 -8.12 26.48
N THR A 114 23.08 -9.20 25.98
CA THR A 114 22.63 -9.28 24.59
C THR A 114 21.11 -9.22 24.56
N VAL A 115 20.56 -8.25 23.84
CA VAL A 115 19.11 -8.11 23.60
C VAL A 115 18.87 -8.38 22.13
N ILE A 116 18.08 -9.41 21.83
CA ILE A 116 17.69 -9.77 20.46
C ILE A 116 16.21 -9.45 20.29
N ASN A 117 15.90 -8.45 19.46
CA ASN A 117 14.55 -8.09 19.07
C ASN A 117 14.27 -8.61 17.66
N THR A 118 13.20 -9.39 17.50
CA THR A 118 12.77 -9.90 16.19
C THR A 118 11.36 -9.41 15.91
N VAL A 119 11.17 -8.68 14.81
CA VAL A 119 9.87 -8.20 14.34
C VAL A 119 9.55 -8.89 13.03
N ASN A 120 8.41 -9.60 12.99
CA ASN A 120 7.88 -10.20 11.78
C ASN A 120 6.64 -9.42 11.34
N THR A 121 6.59 -9.02 10.08
CA THR A 121 5.41 -8.37 9.50
C THR A 121 5.05 -9.05 8.19
N GLU A 122 3.78 -9.43 8.05
CA GLU A 122 3.23 -10.12 6.88
C GLU A 122 2.01 -9.35 6.37
N LEU A 123 1.94 -9.17 5.04
CA LEU A 123 0.75 -8.65 4.37
C LEU A 123 0.04 -9.80 3.65
N ILE A 124 -1.24 -9.99 3.96
CA ILE A 124 -2.09 -11.03 3.35
C ILE A 124 -3.26 -10.34 2.68
N ILE A 125 -3.50 -10.64 1.41
CA ILE A 125 -4.61 -10.07 0.65
C ILE A 125 -5.50 -11.21 0.16
N PHE A 126 -6.79 -11.14 0.49
CA PHE A 126 -7.82 -12.04 0.01
C PHE A 126 -8.60 -11.38 -1.11
N VAL A 127 -8.81 -12.09 -2.22
CA VAL A 127 -9.57 -11.56 -3.35
C VAL A 127 -10.56 -12.62 -3.84
N THR A 128 -11.82 -12.20 -3.96
CA THR A 128 -12.93 -13.00 -4.48
C THR A 128 -13.57 -12.21 -5.61
N PRO A 129 -13.33 -12.55 -6.90
CA PRO A 129 -13.98 -11.89 -8.00
C PRO A 129 -15.43 -12.34 -8.11
N HIS A 130 -16.33 -11.43 -8.50
CA HIS A 130 -17.73 -11.72 -8.80
C HIS A 130 -18.09 -11.17 -10.19
N VAL A 131 -18.57 -12.02 -11.08
CA VAL A 131 -18.96 -11.69 -12.46
C VAL A 131 -20.48 -11.54 -12.53
N ILE A 132 -20.95 -10.31 -12.70
CA ILE A 132 -22.38 -10.01 -12.78
C ILE A 132 -22.83 -10.14 -14.25
N LYS A 133 -23.88 -10.95 -14.48
CA LYS A 133 -24.50 -11.17 -15.80
C LYS A 133 -25.89 -10.53 -15.83
N ASP A 134 -26.20 -9.81 -16.90
CA ASP A 134 -27.34 -8.90 -17.02
C ASP A 134 -28.73 -9.57 -16.91
N THR A 135 -28.80 -10.90 -17.03
CA THR A 135 -30.08 -11.55 -17.37
C THR A 135 -31.00 -11.80 -16.17
N LYS A 136 -30.48 -11.91 -14.94
CA LYS A 136 -31.28 -12.06 -13.70
C LYS A 136 -30.47 -11.62 -12.47
N MET A 137 -30.37 -10.31 -12.23
CA MET A 137 -29.70 -9.81 -11.02
C MET A 137 -30.48 -10.21 -9.76
N SER A 138 -29.80 -10.87 -8.83
CA SER A 138 -30.30 -11.10 -7.47
C SER A 138 -30.47 -9.75 -6.74
N PRO A 139 -31.43 -9.61 -5.80
CA PRO A 139 -31.54 -8.40 -4.97
C PRO A 139 -30.24 -7.99 -4.29
N ILE A 140 -29.37 -8.96 -3.99
CA ILE A 140 -28.05 -8.74 -3.41
C ILE A 140 -27.09 -8.11 -4.44
N GLU A 141 -27.10 -8.57 -5.69
CA GLU A 141 -26.26 -8.03 -6.77
C GLU A 141 -26.67 -6.60 -7.12
N THR A 142 -27.98 -6.31 -7.16
CA THR A 142 -28.50 -4.95 -7.34
C THR A 142 -27.99 -4.01 -6.25
N LYS A 143 -28.03 -4.45 -4.98
CA LYS A 143 -27.51 -3.68 -3.85
C LYS A 143 -26.00 -3.41 -3.99
N TYR A 144 -25.23 -4.43 -4.36
CA TYR A 144 -23.79 -4.27 -4.57
C TYR A 144 -23.45 -3.29 -5.69
N LEU A 145 -24.19 -3.33 -6.80
CA LEU A 145 -24.00 -2.39 -7.91
C LEU A 145 -24.34 -0.95 -7.52
N GLU A 146 -25.40 -0.74 -6.76
CA GLU A 146 -25.75 0.59 -6.25
C GLU A 146 -24.67 1.14 -5.32
N GLU A 147 -24.18 0.33 -4.38
CA GLU A 147 -23.09 0.71 -3.48
C GLU A 147 -21.80 1.00 -4.25
N PHE A 148 -21.45 0.14 -5.22
CA PHE A 148 -20.29 0.33 -6.08
C PHE A 148 -20.38 1.62 -6.90
N ASN A 149 -21.55 1.92 -7.48
CA ASN A 149 -21.78 3.14 -8.24
C ASN A 149 -21.69 4.38 -7.36
N LYS A 150 -22.12 4.34 -6.09
CA LYS A 150 -21.93 5.45 -5.14
C LYS A 150 -20.45 5.69 -4.84
N ILE A 151 -19.68 4.62 -4.62
CA ILE A 151 -18.24 4.68 -4.36
C ILE A 151 -17.47 5.19 -5.59
N THR A 152 -17.88 4.74 -6.79
CA THR A 152 -17.24 5.07 -8.06
C THR A 152 -17.62 6.48 -8.51
N ALA A 153 -18.90 6.87 -8.47
CA ALA A 153 -19.34 8.21 -8.85
C ALA A 153 -18.69 9.32 -8.00
N GLY A 154 -18.37 9.04 -6.73
CA GLY A 154 -17.62 9.96 -5.85
C GLY A 154 -16.14 10.10 -6.18
N LYS A 155 -15.49 9.08 -6.80
CA LYS A 155 -14.04 9.08 -7.11
C LYS A 155 -13.71 9.33 -8.59
N THR A 156 -14.67 9.11 -9.48
CA THR A 156 -14.50 9.20 -10.95
C THR A 156 -14.40 10.65 -11.42
N GLN A 157 -15.07 11.60 -10.75
CA GLN A 157 -15.06 13.00 -11.18
C GLN A 157 -13.70 13.68 -11.04
N GLU A 158 -12.87 13.30 -10.06
CA GLU A 158 -11.53 13.89 -9.90
C GLU A 158 -10.46 13.18 -10.72
N ALA A 159 -10.56 11.86 -10.88
CA ALA A 159 -9.58 11.06 -11.60
C ALA A 159 -9.64 11.25 -13.13
N PHE A 160 -10.82 11.53 -13.69
CA PHE A 160 -11.00 11.73 -15.15
C PHE A 160 -10.95 13.19 -15.60
N LYS A 161 -11.07 14.17 -14.69
CA LYS A 161 -10.81 15.58 -15.02
C LYS A 161 -9.33 15.85 -15.33
N ASN A 162 -8.43 15.05 -14.75
CA ASN A 162 -6.99 15.27 -14.81
C ASN A 162 -6.23 14.23 -15.66
N ALA A 163 -6.94 13.28 -16.28
CA ALA A 163 -6.35 12.29 -17.17
C ALA A 163 -6.53 12.74 -18.61
N ASN A 164 -5.43 12.99 -19.33
CA ASN A 164 -5.44 13.13 -20.79
C ASN A 164 -6.09 11.86 -21.38
N PRO A 165 -7.28 11.96 -22.01
CA PRO A 165 -7.91 10.80 -22.61
C PRO A 165 -7.07 10.41 -23.82
N PHE A 166 -6.54 9.18 -23.81
CA PHE A 166 -5.79 8.63 -24.94
C PHE A 166 -6.52 8.95 -26.27
N PRO A 167 -5.82 9.48 -27.30
CA PRO A 167 -6.45 9.72 -28.58
C PRO A 167 -6.87 8.35 -29.14
N LEU A 168 -8.17 8.18 -29.32
CA LEU A 168 -8.72 7.03 -30.05
C LEU A 168 -8.04 7.03 -31.43
N ARG A 169 -7.16 6.07 -31.71
CA ARG A 169 -6.72 5.82 -33.08
C ARG A 169 -7.95 5.34 -33.85
N ALA A 170 -8.43 6.18 -34.77
CA ALA A 170 -9.51 5.80 -35.67
C ALA A 170 -9.12 4.53 -36.46
N PRO A 171 -10.08 3.64 -36.77
CA PRO A 171 -9.80 2.44 -37.56
C PRO A 171 -9.31 2.84 -38.96
N VAL A 172 -8.22 2.20 -39.41
CA VAL A 172 -7.70 2.36 -40.76
C VAL A 172 -8.68 1.67 -41.72
N ALA A 173 -9.39 2.45 -42.53
CA ALA A 173 -10.20 1.91 -43.62
C ALA A 173 -9.26 1.20 -44.62
N LYS A 174 -9.49 -0.10 -44.87
CA LYS A 174 -8.84 -0.81 -45.96
C LYS A 174 -9.48 -0.35 -47.27
N THR A 175 -8.72 0.37 -48.09
CA THR A 175 -9.05 0.54 -49.51
C THR A 175 -8.68 -0.76 -50.23
N SER A 176 -9.70 -1.45 -50.75
CA SER A 176 -9.51 -2.55 -51.69
C SER A 176 -9.01 -1.96 -53.01
N GLN A 177 -7.92 -2.52 -53.53
CA GLN A 177 -7.63 -2.52 -54.97
C GLN A 177 -7.85 -3.94 -55.49
#